data_AF-A0A7K1T997-F1
#
_entry.id   AF-A0A7K1T997-F1
#
_cell.length_a   1.000
_cell.length_b   1.000
_cell.length_c   1.000
_cell.angle_alpha   90.00
_cell.angle_beta   90.00
_cell.angle_gamma   90.00
#
_symmetry.space_group_name_H-M   'P 1'
#
loop_
_entity.id
_entity.type
_entity.pdbx_description
1 polymer ?
#
loop_
_entity_poly.entity_id
_entity_poly.type
_entity_poly.pdbx_seq_one_letter_code
_entity_poly.pdbx_strand_id
1 'polypeptide(L)'
;MNFRVLFLLQSSALTILEIQRLDLPATAPKGELYRWLRYEATNETLTALDFVHMHSAPPQEERQFRQGTLAFSAETGTFQPAEDPAAVYTLTLTPSLELPPSLAAQVAKFLAA
;
A
#
# COMPACT_ATOMS: atom_id res chain seq x y z
N MET A 1 -5.91 15.34 -6.94
CA MET A 1 -4.65 14.71 -7.35
C MET A 1 -4.97 13.44 -8.11
N ASN A 2 -4.29 13.17 -9.23
CA ASN A 2 -4.55 11.97 -10.04
C ASN A 2 -3.48 10.90 -9.76
N PHE A 3 -3.93 9.67 -9.55
CA PHE A 3 -3.07 8.52 -9.31
C PHE A 3 -3.68 7.27 -9.95
N ARG A 4 -2.86 6.23 -10.05
CA ARG A 4 -3.25 4.89 -10.47
C ARG A 4 -2.89 3.91 -9.36
N VAL A 5 -3.76 2.98 -9.04
CA VAL A 5 -3.45 1.88 -8.10
C VAL A 5 -2.68 0.79 -8.85
N LEU A 6 -1.61 0.28 -8.23
CA LEU A 6 -0.77 -0.79 -8.76
C LEU A 6 -0.94 -2.09 -7.99
N PHE A 7 -1.04 -1.99 -6.66
CA PHE A 7 -1.37 -3.11 -5.79
C PHE A 7 -2.45 -2.67 -4.81
N LEU A 8 -3.38 -3.58 -4.54
CA LEU A 8 -4.45 -3.39 -3.58
C LEU A 8 -4.62 -4.69 -2.79
N LEU A 9 -4.25 -4.67 -1.52
CA LEU A 9 -4.39 -5.81 -0.60
C LEU A 9 -5.28 -5.40 0.57
N GLN A 10 -6.32 -6.17 0.84
CA GLN A 10 -7.39 -5.75 1.74
C GLN A 10 -7.85 -6.85 2.68
N SER A 11 -8.26 -6.42 3.86
CA SER A 11 -9.05 -7.17 4.84
C SER A 11 -10.15 -6.24 5.37
N SER A 12 -10.95 -6.72 6.31
CA SER A 12 -11.93 -5.88 7.01
C SER A 12 -11.28 -4.80 7.89
N ALA A 13 -10.02 -4.97 8.29
CA ALA A 13 -9.33 -4.07 9.22
C ALA A 13 -8.30 -3.17 8.52
N LEU A 14 -7.61 -3.70 7.51
CA LEU A 14 -6.43 -3.10 6.92
C LEU A 14 -6.50 -3.12 5.40
N THR A 15 -6.11 -2.03 4.76
CA THR A 15 -5.80 -1.98 3.33
C THR A 15 -4.36 -1.50 3.14
N ILE A 16 -3.57 -2.27 2.39
CA ILE A 16 -2.24 -1.87 1.92
C ILE A 16 -2.34 -1.66 0.42
N LEU A 17 -1.85 -0.52 -0.07
CA LEU A 17 -1.88 -0.20 -1.49
C LEU A 17 -0.58 0.44 -1.96
N GLU A 18 -0.18 0.12 -3.19
CA GLU A 18 0.80 0.90 -3.93
C GLU A 18 0.09 1.70 -5.00
N ILE A 19 0.49 2.96 -5.16
CA ILE A 19 0.00 3.85 -6.21
C ILE A 19 1.14 4.43 -7.03
N GLN A 20 0.83 4.80 -8.27
CA GLN A 20 1.62 5.67 -9.11
C GLN A 20 0.95 7.04 -9.20
N ARG A 21 1.67 8.11 -8.87
CA ARG A 21 1.27 9.49 -9.14
C ARG A 21 1.32 9.77 -10.64
N LEU A 22 0.25 10.38 -11.15
CA LEU A 22 0.13 10.74 -12.57
C LEU A 22 0.36 12.25 -12.81
N ASP A 23 0.57 13.00 -11.74
CA ASP A 23 0.80 14.45 -11.74
C ASP A 23 2.30 14.81 -11.78
N LEU A 24 3.18 13.82 -11.73
CA LEU A 24 4.64 14.01 -11.77
C LEU A 24 5.23 13.50 -13.10
N PRO A 25 6.34 14.09 -13.59
CA PRO A 25 7.03 13.58 -14.77
C PRO A 25 7.63 12.21 -14.48
N ALA A 26 7.74 11.36 -15.51
CA ALA A 26 8.33 10.02 -15.38
C ALA A 26 9.81 10.02 -14.91
N THR A 27 10.48 11.18 -14.95
CA THR A 27 11.84 11.40 -14.48
C THR A 27 11.94 11.78 -13.00
N ALA A 28 10.80 12.00 -12.32
CA ALA A 28 10.80 12.29 -10.89
C ALA A 28 11.37 11.12 -10.07
N PRO A 29 11.87 11.37 -8.85
CA PRO A 29 12.37 10.30 -7.99
C PRO A 29 11.31 9.20 -7.77
N LYS A 30 11.73 7.93 -7.82
CA LYS A 30 10.80 6.80 -7.70
C LYS A 30 9.96 6.83 -6.41
N GLY A 31 10.54 7.25 -5.28
CA GLY A 31 9.81 7.39 -4.02
C GLY A 31 8.78 8.52 -4.00
N GLU A 32 8.86 9.46 -4.94
CA GLU A 32 7.83 10.47 -5.15
C GLU A 32 6.75 9.97 -6.12
N LEU A 33 7.17 9.26 -7.18
CA LEU A 33 6.27 8.68 -8.18
C LEU A 33 5.42 7.53 -7.62
N TYR A 34 6.01 6.65 -6.83
CA TYR A 34 5.39 5.46 -6.29
C TYR A 34 5.27 5.59 -4.78
N ARG A 35 4.06 5.41 -4.26
CA ARG A 35 3.78 5.52 -2.82
C ARG A 35 3.09 4.26 -2.34
N TRP A 36 3.66 3.67 -1.29
CA TRP A 36 2.99 2.66 -0.49
C TRP A 36 2.23 3.34 0.64
N LEU A 37 0.99 2.94 0.84
CA LEU A 37 0.09 3.49 1.84
C LEU A 37 -0.55 2.35 2.64
N ARG A 38 -0.76 2.60 3.93
CA ARG A 38 -1.53 1.77 4.85
C ARG A 38 -2.78 2.54 5.26
N TYR A 39 -3.93 1.94 5.08
CA TYR A 39 -5.22 2.44 5.55
C TYR A 39 -5.78 1.51 6.61
N GLU A 40 -6.11 2.07 7.77
CA GLU A 40 -6.74 1.37 8.89
C GLU A 40 -8.22 1.74 8.95
N ALA A 41 -9.09 0.74 8.82
CA ALA A 41 -10.53 0.96 8.73
C ALA A 41 -11.16 1.43 10.05
N THR A 42 -10.62 0.99 11.19
CA THR A 42 -11.19 1.28 12.51
C THR A 42 -11.13 2.76 12.89
N ASN A 43 -10.08 3.45 12.50
CA ASN A 43 -9.83 4.87 12.82
C ASN A 43 -9.76 5.74 11.56
N GLU A 44 -10.11 5.19 10.40
CA GLU A 44 -10.01 5.82 9.08
C GLU A 44 -8.67 6.53 8.83
N THR A 45 -7.58 5.92 9.30
CA THR A 45 -6.26 6.53 9.26
C THR A 45 -5.48 6.04 8.04
N LEU A 46 -5.02 7.00 7.23
CA LEU A 46 -4.15 6.76 6.09
C LEU A 46 -2.72 7.21 6.41
N THR A 47 -1.76 6.29 6.30
CA THR A 47 -0.34 6.54 6.57
C THR A 47 0.51 6.13 5.37
N ALA A 48 1.62 6.82 5.16
CA ALA A 48 2.62 6.36 4.20
C ALA A 48 3.51 5.28 4.82
N LEU A 49 3.92 4.35 3.98
CA LEU A 49 4.92 3.35 4.30
C LEU A 49 6.24 3.75 3.63
N ASP A 50 7.29 3.90 4.44
CA ASP A 50 8.62 4.27 3.98
C ASP A 50 9.33 3.04 3.45
N PHE A 51 9.36 2.90 2.13
CA PHE A 51 10.00 1.78 1.45
C PHE A 51 11.50 1.72 1.77
N VAL A 52 11.96 0.53 2.18
CA VAL A 52 13.36 0.23 2.49
C VAL A 52 13.97 -0.61 1.38
N HIS A 53 13.39 -1.79 1.13
CA HIS A 53 13.84 -2.69 0.07
C HIS A 53 12.74 -3.68 -0.32
N MET A 54 12.98 -4.44 -1.38
CA MET A 54 12.10 -5.51 -1.81
C MET A 54 12.88 -6.78 -2.14
N HIS A 55 12.21 -7.91 -1.99
CA HIS A 55 12.62 -9.18 -2.55
C HIS A 55 11.51 -9.68 -3.49
N SER A 56 11.85 -9.98 -4.74
CA SER A 56 10.89 -10.42 -5.76
C SER A 56 11.35 -11.78 -6.27
N ALA A 57 10.64 -12.83 -5.86
CA ALA A 57 10.91 -14.21 -6.22
C ALA A 57 9.58 -14.95 -6.42
N PRO A 58 8.94 -14.78 -7.60
CA PRO A 58 7.66 -15.40 -7.89
C PRO A 58 7.64 -16.91 -7.53
N PRO A 59 6.56 -17.40 -6.90
CA PRO A 59 5.26 -16.73 -6.74
C PRO A 59 5.16 -15.76 -5.56
N GLN A 60 6.25 -15.52 -4.82
CA GLN A 60 6.26 -14.70 -3.62
C GLN A 60 6.99 -13.36 -3.80
N GLU A 61 6.35 -12.31 -3.31
CA GLU A 61 6.85 -10.94 -3.28
C GLU A 61 6.97 -10.47 -1.84
N GLU A 62 8.01 -9.69 -1.55
CA GLU A 62 8.19 -9.07 -0.24
C GLU A 62 8.55 -7.58 -0.40
N ARG A 63 7.97 -6.75 0.46
CA ARG A 63 8.30 -5.33 0.61
C ARG A 63 8.61 -5.05 2.07
N GLN A 64 9.80 -4.53 2.32
CA GLN A 64 10.19 -4.03 3.62
C GLN A 64 9.92 -2.53 3.68
N PHE A 65 9.22 -2.13 4.73
CA PHE A 65 9.02 -0.73 5.11
C PHE A 65 9.65 -0.46 6.47
N ARG A 66 9.80 0.81 6.85
CA ARG A 66 10.13 1.17 8.24
C ARG A 66 9.01 0.76 9.21
N GLN A 67 7.77 0.75 8.72
CA GLN A 67 6.54 0.49 9.47
C GLN A 67 6.14 -0.99 9.49
N GLY A 68 6.87 -1.88 8.82
CA GLY A 68 6.53 -3.30 8.79
C GLY A 68 6.93 -3.99 7.49
N THR A 69 6.53 -5.26 7.38
CA THR A 69 6.85 -6.12 6.25
C THR A 69 5.58 -6.61 5.59
N LEU A 70 5.50 -6.50 4.27
CA LEU A 70 4.44 -7.07 3.45
C LEU A 70 5.00 -8.24 2.65
N ALA A 71 4.47 -9.45 2.84
CA ALA A 71 4.74 -10.60 1.98
C ALA A 71 3.44 -10.97 1.23
N PHE A 72 3.49 -11.19 -0.08
CA PHE A 72 2.28 -11.46 -0.85
C PHE A 72 2.53 -12.30 -2.11
N SER A 73 1.45 -12.85 -2.65
CA SER A 73 1.39 -13.57 -3.92
C SER A 73 0.36 -12.92 -4.85
N ALA A 74 0.01 -13.60 -5.94
CA ALA A 74 -1.05 -13.16 -6.85
C ALA A 74 -2.47 -13.21 -6.23
N GLU A 75 -2.64 -13.76 -5.03
CA GLU A 75 -3.95 -14.02 -4.44
C GLU A 75 -4.10 -13.44 -3.03
N THR A 76 -3.05 -13.56 -2.21
CA THR A 76 -3.10 -13.21 -0.78
C THR A 76 -1.81 -12.55 -0.33
N GLY A 77 -1.83 -11.95 0.85
CA GLY A 77 -0.63 -11.45 1.50
C GLY A 77 -0.77 -11.38 3.01
N THR A 78 0.35 -11.12 3.67
CA THR A 78 0.43 -10.85 5.10
C THR A 78 1.17 -9.53 5.31
N PHE A 79 0.64 -8.71 6.20
CA PHE A 79 1.34 -7.53 6.70
C PHE A 79 1.63 -7.69 8.18
N GLN A 80 2.90 -7.54 8.56
CA GLN A 80 3.36 -7.56 9.94
C GLN A 80 3.90 -6.16 10.28
N PRO A 81 3.22 -5.39 11.14
CA PRO A 81 3.69 -4.07 11.56
C PRO A 81 4.98 -4.16 12.39
N ALA A 82 5.80 -3.13 12.32
CA ALA A 82 7.03 -3.05 13.12
C ALA A 82 6.73 -2.69 14.59
N GLU A 83 5.67 -1.93 14.85
CA GLU A 83 5.25 -1.49 16.18
C GLU A 83 4.61 -2.61 17.02
N ASP A 84 4.07 -3.65 16.38
CA ASP A 84 3.52 -4.83 17.03
C ASP A 84 3.89 -6.08 16.23
N PRO A 85 5.08 -6.67 16.50
CA PRO A 85 5.53 -7.87 15.79
C PRO A 85 4.65 -9.11 16.01
N ALA A 86 3.77 -9.12 17.02
CA ALA A 86 2.84 -10.22 17.24
C ALA A 86 1.59 -10.12 16.35
N ALA A 87 1.28 -8.92 15.84
CA ALA A 87 0.17 -8.71 14.92
C ALA A 87 0.55 -9.14 13.50
N VAL A 88 -0.29 -10.00 12.90
CA VAL A 88 -0.19 -10.37 11.49
C VAL A 88 -1.56 -10.21 10.85
N TYR A 89 -1.64 -9.37 9.83
CA TYR A 89 -2.86 -9.12 9.07
C TYR A 89 -2.81 -9.95 7.79
N THR A 90 -3.74 -10.90 7.66
CA THR A 90 -3.97 -11.59 6.38
C THR A 90 -4.81 -10.71 5.46
N LEU A 91 -4.35 -10.54 4.24
CA LEU A 91 -4.94 -9.68 3.21
C LEU A 91 -5.24 -10.52 1.97
N THR A 92 -6.25 -10.09 1.22
CA THR A 92 -6.58 -10.60 -0.11
C THR A 92 -6.13 -9.59 -1.15
N LEU A 93 -5.46 -10.03 -2.21
CA LEU A 93 -5.15 -9.18 -3.36
C LEU A 93 -6.44 -8.93 -4.16
N THR A 94 -6.73 -7.67 -4.45
CA THR A 94 -7.92 -7.24 -5.19
C THR A 94 -7.55 -6.95 -6.65
N PRO A 95 -7.93 -7.80 -7.63
CA PRO A 95 -7.52 -7.62 -9.03
C PRO A 95 -8.13 -6.42 -9.73
N SER A 96 -9.30 -5.93 -9.28
CA SER A 96 -9.94 -4.75 -9.87
C SER A 96 -9.14 -3.47 -9.62
N LEU A 97 -8.32 -3.46 -8.55
CA LEU A 97 -7.57 -2.28 -8.10
C LEU A 97 -8.47 -1.07 -7.81
N GLU A 98 -9.77 -1.31 -7.62
CA GLU A 98 -10.77 -0.27 -7.36
C GLU A 98 -10.83 0.05 -5.88
N LEU A 99 -10.65 1.33 -5.54
CA LEU A 99 -10.82 1.82 -4.18
C LEU A 99 -12.28 2.26 -3.95
N PRO A 100 -12.82 2.06 -2.73
CA PRO A 100 -14.03 2.74 -2.32
C PRO A 100 -13.89 4.27 -2.51
N PRO A 101 -14.95 4.99 -2.94
CA PRO A 101 -14.85 6.43 -3.21
C PRO A 101 -14.32 7.26 -2.05
N SER A 102 -14.67 6.90 -0.81
CA SER A 102 -14.16 7.56 0.40
C SER A 102 -12.65 7.42 0.55
N LEU A 103 -12.12 6.20 0.36
CA LEU A 103 -10.68 5.94 0.43
C LEU A 103 -9.94 6.60 -0.73
N ALA A 104 -10.50 6.56 -1.95
CA ALA A 104 -9.92 7.25 -3.09
C ALA A 104 -9.78 8.77 -2.84
N ALA A 105 -10.81 9.39 -2.23
CA ALA A 105 -10.78 10.80 -1.85
C ALA A 105 -9.72 11.09 -0.76
N GLN A 106 -9.58 10.21 0.24
CA GLN A 106 -8.55 10.34 1.27
C GLN A 106 -7.14 10.24 0.68
N VAL A 107 -6.89 9.29 -0.23
CA VAL A 107 -5.60 9.17 -0.94
C VAL A 107 -5.32 10.43 -1.75
N ALA A 108 -6.32 10.94 -2.50
CA ALA A 108 -6.14 12.16 -3.27
C ALA A 108 -5.82 13.38 -2.41
N LYS A 109 -6.41 13.49 -1.21
CA LYS A 109 -6.11 14.53 -0.23
C LYS A 109 -4.71 14.37 0.37
N PHE A 110 -4.34 13.15 0.74
CA PHE A 110 -3.03 12.83 1.30
C PHE A 110 -1.88 13.22 0.36
N LEU A 111 -2.06 13.01 -0.95
CA LEU A 111 -1.05 13.37 -1.95
C LEU A 111 -0.95 14.87 -2.25
N ALA A 112 -1.97 15.65 -1.87
CA ALA A 112 -2.01 17.10 -2.08
C ALA A 112 -1.46 17.89 -0.89
N ALA A 113 -1.23 17.24 0.25
CA ALA A 113 -0.59 17.80 1.43
C ALA A 113 0.94 17.73 1.29
#